data_AF-A0A7Y6E396-F1
#
_entry.id   AF-A0A7Y6E396-F1
#
_cell.length_a   1.000
_cell.length_b   1.000
_cell.length_c   1.000
_cell.angle_alpha   90.00
_cell.angle_beta   90.00
_cell.angle_gamma   90.00
#
_symmetry.space_group_name_H-M   'P 1'
#
loop_
_entity.id
_entity.type
_entity.pdbx_description
1 polymer ?
#
loop_
_entity_poly.entity_id
_entity_poly.type
_entity_poly.pdbx_seq_one_letter_code
_entity_poly.pdbx_strand_id
1 'polypeptide(L)'
;MLAEYDAADELAWATRLRRGHDAGLVGAALGQARLRQRGRVKFGDDARRMFFTPQGVEQSTRAEVAAHRAARIAGAGARSALD
;
A
#
# COMPACT_ATOMS: atom_id res chain seq x y z
N MET A 1 -3.44 -14.19 -4.55
CA MET A 1 -4.37 -14.75 -3.54
C MET A 1 -4.95 -13.67 -2.61
N LEU A 2 -4.19 -12.65 -2.18
CA LEU A 2 -4.71 -11.52 -1.37
C LEU A 2 -5.13 -10.28 -2.19
N ALA A 3 -5.18 -10.36 -3.52
CA ALA A 3 -5.52 -9.22 -4.37
C ALA A 3 -7.01 -8.81 -4.29
N GLU A 4 -7.85 -9.72 -3.78
CA GLU A 4 -9.29 -9.60 -3.54
C GLU A 4 -9.59 -9.70 -2.03
N TYR A 5 -8.69 -9.17 -1.20
CA TYR A 5 -8.89 -9.15 0.25
C TYR A 5 -10.08 -8.25 0.62
N ASP A 6 -11.11 -8.85 1.22
CA ASP A 6 -12.13 -8.18 2.02
C ASP A 6 -11.84 -8.46 3.51
N ALA A 7 -12.00 -7.43 4.35
CA ALA A 7 -11.87 -7.56 5.79
C ALA A 7 -12.88 -8.57 6.37
N ALA A 8 -14.01 -8.79 5.71
CA ALA A 8 -14.99 -9.82 6.09
C ALA A 8 -14.42 -11.25 6.03
N ASP A 9 -13.47 -11.51 5.12
CA ASP A 9 -12.89 -12.84 4.90
C ASP A 9 -11.57 -13.07 5.65
N GLU A 10 -11.09 -12.08 6.40
CA GLU A 10 -9.76 -12.10 7.02
C GLU A 10 -9.56 -13.31 7.94
N LEU A 11 -10.57 -13.68 8.74
CA LEU A 11 -10.50 -14.84 9.63
C LEU A 11 -10.39 -16.17 8.86
N ALA A 12 -11.13 -16.30 7.75
CA ALA A 12 -11.08 -17.48 6.90
C ALA A 12 -9.70 -17.61 6.24
N TRP A 13 -9.14 -16.49 5.75
CA TRP A 13 -7.78 -16.44 5.21
C TRP A 13 -6.72 -16.79 6.26
N ALA A 14 -6.80 -16.20 7.45
CA ALA A 14 -5.86 -16.48 8.54
C ALA A 14 -5.86 -17.96 8.91
N THR A 15 -7.05 -18.55 9.09
CA THR A 15 -7.23 -19.97 9.43
C THR A 15 -6.67 -20.88 8.34
N ARG A 16 -6.93 -20.56 7.07
CA ARG A 16 -6.42 -21.33 5.94
C ARG A 16 -4.90 -21.26 5.86
N LEU A 17 -4.31 -20.07 5.94
CA LEU A 17 -2.88 -19.86 5.71
C LEU A 17 -2.02 -20.41 6.87
N ARG A 18 -2.49 -20.29 8.12
CA ARG A 18 -1.78 -20.82 9.30
C ARG A 18 -1.62 -22.35 9.30
N ARG A 19 -2.36 -23.09 8.45
CA ARG A 19 -2.17 -24.54 8.29
C ARG A 19 -0.86 -24.93 7.59
N GLY A 20 -0.26 -24.02 6.83
CA GLY A 20 0.96 -24.29 6.05
C GLY A 20 2.05 -23.22 6.16
N HIS A 21 1.83 -22.19 6.98
CA HIS A 21 2.74 -21.06 7.11
C HIS A 21 2.85 -20.60 8.56
N ASP A 22 3.99 -20.00 8.89
CA ASP A 22 4.24 -19.39 10.19
C ASP A 22 3.18 -18.32 10.53
N ALA A 23 2.73 -18.29 11.79
CA ALA A 23 1.66 -17.41 12.23
C ALA A 23 2.04 -15.92 12.14
N GLY A 24 3.31 -15.59 12.39
CA GLY A 24 3.85 -14.24 12.25
C GLY A 24 3.85 -13.79 10.79
N LEU A 25 4.27 -14.67 9.87
CA LEU A 25 4.22 -14.40 8.43
C LEU A 25 2.78 -14.16 7.93
N VAL A 26 1.83 -14.99 8.37
CA VAL A 26 0.41 -14.80 8.02
C VAL A 26 -0.12 -13.47 8.54
N GLY A 27 0.20 -13.13 9.80
CA GLY A 27 -0.19 -11.85 10.38
C GLY A 27 0.37 -10.65 9.61
N ALA A 28 1.65 -10.69 9.24
CA ALA A 28 2.29 -9.66 8.44
C ALA A 28 1.64 -9.52 7.05
N ALA A 29 1.32 -10.63 6.39
CA ALA A 29 0.69 -10.62 5.07
C ALA A 29 -0.73 -10.03 5.09
N LEU A 30 -1.55 -10.38 6.08
CA LEU A 30 -2.90 -9.83 6.25
C LEU A 30 -2.85 -8.34 6.64
N GLY A 31 -1.92 -7.97 7.53
CA GLY A 31 -1.65 -6.58 7.86
C GLY A 31 -1.28 -5.76 6.62
N GLN A 32 -0.41 -6.28 5.77
CA GLN A 32 -0.10 -5.64 4.48
C GLN A 32 -1.32 -5.56 3.56
N ALA A 33 -2.12 -6.62 3.42
CA ALA A 33 -3.32 -6.60 2.58
C ALA A 33 -4.30 -5.48 2.99
N ARG A 34 -4.54 -5.34 4.30
CA ARG A 34 -5.35 -4.25 4.88
C ARG A 34 -4.76 -2.86 4.60
N LEU A 35 -3.45 -2.70 4.76
CA LEU A 35 -2.79 -1.42 4.46
C LEU A 35 -2.84 -1.09 2.97
N ARG A 36 -2.73 -2.07 2.07
CA ARG A 36 -2.89 -1.86 0.62
C ARG A 36 -4.29 -1.41 0.26
N GLN A 37 -5.32 -2.01 0.89
CA GLN A 37 -6.71 -1.57 0.72
C GLN A 37 -6.88 -0.09 1.11
N ARG A 38 -6.37 0.31 2.28
CA ARG A 38 -6.36 1.72 2.71
C ARG A 38 -5.56 2.62 1.75
N GLY A 39 -4.42 2.12 1.28
CA GLY A 39 -3.53 2.82 0.35
C GLY A 39 -4.16 3.12 -1.02
N ARG A 40 -5.16 2.34 -1.46
CA ARG A 40 -5.83 2.59 -2.76
C ARG A 40 -6.39 4.00 -2.89
N VAL A 41 -6.83 4.61 -1.79
CA VAL A 41 -7.33 6.00 -1.78
C VAL A 41 -6.26 7.00 -2.24
N LYS A 42 -4.98 6.72 -1.98
CA LYS A 42 -3.86 7.63 -2.30
C LYS A 42 -3.07 7.20 -3.53
N PHE A 43 -2.99 5.90 -3.78
CA PHE A 43 -2.10 5.30 -4.77
C PHE A 43 -2.83 4.50 -5.85
N GLY A 44 -4.16 4.45 -5.84
CA GLY A 44 -4.93 3.69 -6.84
C GLY A 44 -4.56 2.21 -6.87
N ASP A 45 -4.40 1.66 -8.07
CA ASP A 45 -4.07 0.25 -8.27
C ASP A 45 -2.61 -0.10 -7.94
N ASP A 46 -1.71 0.89 -7.95
CA ASP A 46 -0.31 0.67 -7.57
C ASP A 46 -0.17 0.23 -6.11
N ALA A 47 -1.12 0.62 -5.26
CA ALA A 47 -1.19 0.18 -3.86
C ALA A 47 -1.08 -1.35 -3.72
N ARG A 48 -1.57 -2.13 -4.69
CA ARG A 48 -1.51 -3.61 -4.65
C ARG A 48 -0.09 -4.17 -4.66
N ARG A 49 0.88 -3.43 -5.21
CA ARG A 49 2.28 -3.84 -5.36
C ARG A 49 3.20 -3.24 -4.30
N MET A 50 2.73 -2.26 -3.54
CA MET A 50 3.53 -1.54 -2.55
C MET A 50 3.59 -2.26 -1.19
N PHE A 51 4.58 -1.90 -0.38
CA PHE A 51 4.67 -2.26 1.03
C PHE A 51 4.44 -1.03 1.89
N PHE A 52 3.69 -1.20 2.95
CA PHE A 52 3.20 -0.10 3.77
C PHE A 52 3.52 -0.30 5.24
N THR A 53 3.81 0.78 5.95
CA THR A 53 3.60 0.85 7.39
C THR A 53 2.28 1.59 7.65
N PRO A 54 1.63 1.44 8.82
CA PRO A 54 0.43 2.20 9.15
C PRO A 54 0.63 3.70 8.99
N GLN A 55 1.71 4.22 9.59
CA GLN A 55 2.06 5.63 9.54
C GLN A 55 2.43 6.08 8.12
N GLY A 56 3.10 5.23 7.34
CA GLY A 56 3.41 5.50 5.94
C GLY A 56 2.15 5.76 5.10
N VAL A 57 1.13 4.91 5.21
CA VAL A 57 -0.14 5.12 4.49
C VAL A 57 -0.81 6.42 4.91
N GLU A 58 -0.80 6.73 6.21
CA GLU A 58 -1.47 7.91 6.78
C GLU A 58 -0.81 9.22 6.38
N GLN A 59 0.54 9.26 6.38
CA GLN A 59 1.31 10.47 6.08
C GLN A 59 1.59 10.67 4.58
N SER A 60 1.41 9.64 3.77
CA SER A 60 1.65 9.73 2.32
C SER A 60 0.81 10.84 1.66
N THR A 61 1.43 11.58 0.75
CA THR A 61 0.72 12.54 -0.10
C THR A 61 -0.13 11.79 -1.14
N ARG A 62 -1.30 12.34 -1.53
CA ARG A 62 -2.11 11.77 -2.62
C ARG A 62 -1.37 11.84 -3.95
N ALA A 63 -1.57 10.85 -4.83
CA ALA A 63 -0.92 10.78 -6.14
C ALA A 63 -1.09 12.07 -6.98
N GLU A 64 -2.29 12.67 -6.97
CA GLU A 64 -2.57 13.91 -7.70
C GLU A 64 -1.68 15.08 -7.27
N VAL A 65 -1.44 15.23 -5.97
CA VAL A 65 -0.59 16.30 -5.43
C VAL A 65 0.88 16.03 -5.74
N ALA A 66 1.31 14.77 -5.65
CA ALA A 66 2.67 14.38 -6.03
C ALA A 66 2.93 14.63 -7.53
N ALA A 67 1.97 14.27 -8.40
CA ALA A 67 2.03 14.53 -9.83
C ALA A 67 2.06 16.03 -10.14
N HIS A 68 1.24 16.83 -9.44
CA HIS A 68 1.27 18.28 -9.59
C HIS A 68 2.64 18.87 -9.21
N ARG A 69 3.23 18.44 -8.08
CA ARG A 69 4.57 18.89 -7.66
C ARG A 69 5.63 18.48 -8.69
N ALA A 70 5.60 17.23 -9.17
CA ALA A 70 6.51 16.75 -10.18
C ALA A 70 6.41 17.57 -11.49
N ALA A 71 5.19 17.85 -11.95
CA ALA A 71 4.97 18.66 -13.16
C ALA A 71 5.51 20.09 -13.00
N ARG A 72 5.37 20.71 -11.82
CA ARG A 72 5.93 22.03 -11.54
C ARG A 72 7.46 22.03 -11.51
N ILE A 73 8.07 21.03 -10.88
CA ILE A 73 9.53 20.88 -10.85
C ILE A 73 10.08 20.67 -12.27
N ALA A 74 9.45 19.80 -13.05
CA ALA A 74 9.82 19.56 -14.45
C ALA A 74 9.63 20.82 -15.32
N GLY A 75 8.51 21.53 -15.16
CA GLY A 75 8.22 22.77 -15.88
C GLY A 75 9.17 23.93 -15.57
N ALA A 76 9.85 23.89 -14.42
CA ALA A 76 10.89 24.84 -14.06
C ALA A 76 12.26 24.52 -14.71
N GLY A 77 12.36 23.47 -15.53
CA GLY A 77 13.61 23.06 -16.17
C GLY A 77 14.60 22.39 -15.22
N ALA A 78 14.15 21.92 -14.05
CA ALA A 78 15.01 21.24 -13.10
C ALA A 78 15.55 19.93 -13.71
N ARG A 79 16.87 19.72 -13.63
CA ARG A 79 17.54 18.51 -14.11
C ARG A 79 17.80 17.48 -13.00
N SER A 80 17.64 17.89 -11.74
CA SER A 80 17.83 17.07 -10.55
C SER A 80 16.95 17.60 -9.42
N ALA A 81 16.55 16.71 -8.50
CA ALA A 81 15.82 17.05 -7.29
C ALA A 81 16.45 16.32 -6.08
N LEU A 82 16.26 16.90 -4.90
CA LEU A 82 16.61 16.32 -3.61
C LEU A 82 15.32 16.25 -2.77
N ASP A 83 15.19 15.21 -1.95
CA ASP A 83 14.08 14.96 -1.03
C ASP A 83 14.58 14.99 0.42
#